data_AF-A0A3A0FLK8-F1
#
_entry.id   AF-A0A3A0FLK8-F1
#
_cell.length_a   1.000
_cell.length_b   1.000
_cell.length_c   1.000
_cell.angle_alpha   90.00
_cell.angle_beta   90.00
_cell.angle_gamma   90.00
#
_symmetry.space_group_name_H-M   'P 1'
#
loop_
_entity.id
_entity.type
_entity.pdbx_description
1 polymer ?
#
loop_
_entity_poly.entity_id
_entity_poly.type
_entity_poly.pdbx_seq_one_letter_code
_entity_poly.pdbx_strand_id
1 'polypeptide(L)' 'MESLGRWLLVAGGVIVVVALAVLAAERAGLPLGRLPGDIRIEREGMRFYFPIVTCLVVSGALTLVLWLVSKLR' A
#
# COMPACT_ATOMS: atom_id res chain seq x y z
N MET A 1 -8.17 -23.47 -17.83
CA MET A 1 -7.61 -22.17 -18.29
C MET A 1 -8.26 -20.97 -17.60
N GLU A 2 -9.56 -21.00 -17.28
CA GLU A 2 -10.20 -19.94 -16.48
C GLU A 2 -9.54 -19.67 -15.12
N SER A 3 -9.21 -20.72 -14.36
CA SER A 3 -8.54 -20.59 -13.06
C SER A 3 -7.19 -19.87 -13.17
N LEU A 4 -6.42 -20.17 -14.21
CA LEU A 4 -5.11 -19.57 -14.45
C LEU A 4 -5.24 -18.09 -14.84
N GLY A 5 -6.19 -17.74 -15.72
CA GLY A 5 -6.48 -16.34 -16.07
C GLY A 5 -6.92 -15.51 -14.86
N ARG A 6 -7.68 -16.12 -13.96
CA ARG A 6 -8.13 -15.47 -12.72
C ARG A 6 -7.01 -15.23 -11.72
N TRP A 7 -6.09 -16.17 -11.57
CA TRP A 7 -4.88 -15.97 -10.75
C TRP A 7 -3.94 -14.92 -11.33
N LEU A 8 -3.81 -14.85 -12.67
CA LEU A 8 -3.05 -13.81 -13.35
C LEU A 8 -3.63 -12.41 -13.10
N LEU A 9 -4.96 -12.27 -13.10
CA LEU A 9 -5.63 -10.99 -12.76
C LEU A 9 -5.34 -10.56 -11.32
N VAL A 10 -5.39 -11.49 -10.36
CA VAL A 10 -5.08 -11.19 -8.96
C VAL A 10 -3.61 -10.78 -8.79
N ALA A 11 -2.68 -11.54 -9.39
CA ALA A 11 -1.25 -11.24 -9.33
C ALA A 11 -0.93 -9.88 -9.95
N GLY A 12 -1.51 -9.58 -11.12
CA GLY A 12 -1.37 -8.27 -11.77
C GLY A 12 -1.92 -7.13 -10.91
N GLY A 13 -3.08 -7.32 -10.28
CA GLY A 13 -3.66 -6.34 -9.35
C GLY A 13 -2.75 -6.05 -8.15
N VAL A 14 -2.15 -7.08 -7.55
CA VAL A 14 -1.20 -6.94 -6.44
C VAL A 14 0.05 -6.16 -6.88
N ILE A 15 0.60 -6.48 -8.06
CA ILE A 15 1.77 -5.79 -8.61
C ILE A 15 1.45 -4.30 -8.84
N VAL A 16 0.28 -3.98 -9.39
CA VAL A 16 -0.14 -2.57 -9.60
C VAL A 16 -0.27 -1.83 -8.28
N VAL A 17 -0.86 -2.43 -7.25
CA VAL A 17 -0.95 -1.83 -5.91
C VAL A 17 0.43 -1.53 -5.34
N VAL A 18 1.37 -2.49 -5.43
CA VAL A 18 2.74 -2.31 -4.94
C VAL A 18 3.46 -1.21 -5.73
N ALA A 19 3.32 -1.19 -7.06
CA ALA A 19 3.90 -0.16 -7.91
C ALA A 19 3.36 1.25 -7.58
N LEU A 20 2.05 1.38 -7.35
CA LEU A 20 1.42 2.64 -6.94
C LEU A 20 1.90 3.09 -5.56
N ALA A 21 2.09 2.17 -4.62
CA ALA A 21 2.64 2.48 -3.30
C ALA A 21 4.09 3.00 -3.40
N VAL A 22 4.92 2.38 -4.25
CA VAL A 22 6.30 2.84 -4.50
C VAL A 22 6.33 4.20 -5.20
N LEU A 23 5.51 4.41 -6.23
CA LEU A 23 5.42 5.69 -6.95
C LEU A 23 4.88 6.81 -6.06
N ALA A 24 3.89 6.52 -5.22
CA ALA A 24 3.37 7.48 -4.25
C ALA A 24 4.42 7.83 -3.20
N ALA A 25 5.23 6.85 -2.76
CA ALA A 25 6.36 7.11 -1.90
C ALA A 25 7.40 8.00 -2.60
N GLU A 26 7.78 7.74 -3.86
CA GLU A 26 8.76 8.55 -4.58
C GLU A 26 8.29 10.00 -4.82
N ARG A 27 7.04 10.18 -5.27
CA ARG A 27 6.46 11.48 -5.68
C ARG A 27 6.23 12.44 -4.51
N ALA A 28 6.19 11.90 -3.30
CA ALA A 28 6.04 12.65 -2.06
C ALA A 28 7.35 13.32 -1.57
N GLY A 29 8.41 13.37 -2.40
CA GLY A 29 9.66 14.10 -2.09
C GLY A 29 10.46 13.44 -0.97
N LEU A 30 10.40 12.13 -0.96
CA LEU A 30 10.39 11.35 0.23
C LEU A 30 11.70 10.54 0.25
N PRO A 31 12.73 10.92 1.03
CA PRO A 31 13.94 10.11 1.11
C PRO A 31 13.55 8.80 1.79
N LEU A 32 13.27 7.74 1.01
CA LEU A 32 12.91 6.38 1.44
C LEU A 32 12.47 6.31 2.94
N GLY A 33 11.27 6.85 3.30
CA GLY A 33 10.72 6.69 4.66
C GLY A 33 10.03 7.87 5.42
N ARG A 34 9.80 9.05 4.86
CA ARG A 34 8.95 10.18 5.36
C ARG A 34 7.65 10.54 4.56
N LEU A 35 6.55 9.75 4.52
CA LEU A 35 5.34 10.21 3.78
C LEU A 35 4.73 11.47 4.42
N PRO A 36 4.30 12.48 3.62
CA PRO A 36 3.46 13.57 4.12
C PRO A 36 2.09 13.02 4.49
N GLY A 37 1.71 13.17 5.76
CA GLY A 37 0.55 12.52 6.38
C GLY A 37 0.92 11.45 7.41
N ASP A 38 2.19 11.02 7.43
CA ASP A 38 2.72 10.26 8.55
C ASP A 38 3.10 11.22 9.67
N ILE A 39 2.55 11.01 10.87
CA ILE A 39 2.83 11.87 12.01
C ILE A 39 4.29 11.63 12.42
N ARG A 40 5.17 12.59 12.09
CA ARG A 40 6.55 12.65 12.54
C ARG A 40 6.68 13.70 13.62
N ILE A 41 6.90 13.24 14.85
CA ILE A 41 7.24 14.11 15.98
C ILE A 41 8.74 13.91 16.24
N GLU A 42 9.52 14.90 15.83
CA GLU A 42 10.96 15.01 16.13
C GLU A 42 11.12 16.06 17.25
N ARG A 43 11.55 15.62 18.44
CA ARG A 43 11.97 16.48 19.57
C ARG A 43 13.40 16.11 19.98
N GLU A 44 14.09 17.01 20.69
CA GLU A 44 15.42 16.75 21.25
C GLU A 44 15.40 15.46 22.11
N GLY A 45 15.95 14.36 21.57
CA GLY A 45 16.02 13.04 22.22
C GLY A 45 14.92 12.03 21.84
N MET A 46 13.85 12.42 21.13
CA MET A 46 12.75 11.51 20.79
C MET A 46 12.29 11.67 19.33
N ARG A 47 12.22 10.54 18.61
CA ARG A 47 11.71 10.46 17.24
C ARG A 47 10.54 9.48 17.20
N PHE A 48 9.33 9.98 16.94
CA PHE A 48 8.12 9.18 16.78
C PHE A 48 7.61 9.28 15.34
N TYR A 49 7.38 8.14 14.70
CA TYR A 49 6.90 8.02 13.32
C TYR A 49 5.64 7.16 13.29
N PHE A 50 4.54 7.72 12.80
CA PHE A 50 3.26 7.01 12.73
C PHE A 50 2.66 7.08 11.32
N PRO A 51 2.73 5.97 10.54
CA PRO A 51 2.45 6.02 9.12
C PRO A 51 0.98 5.78 8.74
N ILE A 52 0.11 6.74 9.07
CA ILE A 52 -1.36 6.63 8.91
C ILE A 52 -1.76 6.35 7.46
N VAL A 53 -1.19 7.11 6.52
CA VAL A 53 -1.56 7.02 5.10
C VAL A 53 -1.17 5.65 4.54
N THR A 54 0.00 5.15 4.94
CA THR A 54 0.46 3.82 4.55
C THR A 54 -0.48 2.73 5.07
N CYS A 55 -0.87 2.80 6.34
CA CYS A 55 -1.81 1.85 6.93
C CYS A 55 -3.18 1.86 6.22
N LEU A 56 -3.69 3.04 5.85
CA LEU A 56 -4.94 3.16 5.10
C LEU A 56 -4.86 2.54 3.70
N VAL A 57 -3.79 2.81 2.96
CA VAL A 57 -3.59 2.26 1.61
C VAL A 57 -3.46 0.75 1.65
N VAL A 58 -2.63 0.21 2.55
CA VAL A 58 -2.46 -1.24 2.72
C VAL A 58 -3.78 -1.89 3.10
N SER A 59 -4.53 -1.30 4.05
CA SER A 59 -5.83 -1.82 4.46
C SER A 59 -6.85 -1.80 3.32
N GLY A 60 -6.95 -0.71 2.57
CA GLY A 60 -7.84 -0.60 1.42
C GLY A 60 -7.50 -1.59 0.31
N ALA A 61 -6.21 -1.76 -0.01
CA ALA A 61 -5.77 -2.74 -0.99
C ALA A 61 -6.03 -4.18 -0.54
N LEU A 62 -5.73 -4.52 0.71
CA LEU A 62 -5.99 -5.85 1.26
C LEU A 62 -7.50 -6.16 1.25
N THR A 63 -8.33 -5.16 1.62
CA THR A 63 -9.79 -5.26 1.54
C THR A 63 -10.24 -5.50 0.11
N LEU A 64 -9.69 -4.77 -0.87
CA LEU A 64 -10.03 -4.94 -2.28
C LEU A 64 -9.69 -6.35 -2.78
N VAL A 65 -8.50 -6.86 -2.43
CA VAL A 65 -8.04 -8.21 -2.80
C VAL A 65 -8.94 -9.27 -2.16
N LEU A 66 -9.20 -9.19 -0.85
CA LEU A 66 -10.06 -10.14 -0.14
C LEU A 66 -11.50 -10.10 -0.66
N TRP A 67 -12.01 -8.91 -0.96
CA TRP A 67 -13.33 -8.74 -1.58
C TRP A 67 -13.39 -9.40 -2.96
N LEU A 68 -12.36 -9.20 -3.80
CA LEU A 68 -12.30 -9.82 -5.11
C LEU A 68 -12.23 -11.36 -4.99
N VAL A 69 -11.35 -11.88 -4.13
CA VAL A 69 -11.23 -13.33 -3.89
C VAL A 69 -12.54 -13.92 -3.37
N SER A 70 -13.20 -13.25 -2.42
CA SER A 70 -14.49 -13.68 -1.87
C SER A 70 -15.61 -13.65 -2.90
N LYS A 71 -15.61 -12.68 -3.82
CA LYS A 71 -16.66 -12.56 -4.84
C LYS A 71 -16.45 -13.49 -6.03
N LEU A 72 -15.20 -13.86 -6.28
CA LEU A 72 -14.89 -14.78 -7.34
C LEU A 72 -15.07 -16.25 -6.88
N ARG A 73 -14.97 -16.56 -5.58
CA ARG A 73 -15.21 -17.91 -5.03
C ARG A 73 -16.66 -18.33 -5.27
#